data_AF-A0A6V8Q0Z4-F1
#
_entry.id   AF-A0A6V8Q0Z4-F1
#
_cell.length_a   1.000
_cell.length_b   1.000
_cell.length_c   1.000
_cell.angle_alpha   90.00
_cell.angle_beta   90.00
_cell.angle_gamma   90.00
#
_symmetry.space_group_name_H-M   'P 1'
#
loop_
_entity.id
_entity.type
_entity.pdbx_description
1 polymer ?
#
loop_
_entity_poly.entity_id
_entity_poly.type
_entity_poly.pdbx_seq_one_letter_code
_entity_poly.pdbx_strand_id
1 'polypeptide(L)' 'MKPKRYIVWSTDREIDLSDPWQRKWYIQQVLSYGRAEDVAQLDWKEIRSILPELQLPQEVRRLWEDYFEYSEK' A
#
# COMPACT_ATOMS: atom_id res chain seq x y z
N MET A 1 9.45 -0.91 -9.83
CA MET A 1 9.69 -0.75 -8.38
C MET A 1 10.15 -2.10 -7.84
N LYS A 2 11.11 -2.18 -6.91
CA LYS A 2 11.50 -3.46 -6.29
C LYS A 2 11.01 -3.49 -4.83
N PRO A 3 10.36 -4.56 -4.37
CA PRO A 3 9.87 -4.66 -3.00
C PRO A 3 11.04 -4.65 -2.00
N LYS A 4 10.96 -3.79 -0.98
CA LYS A 4 12.04 -3.67 0.03
C LYS A 4 11.90 -4.74 1.11
N ARG A 5 13.03 -5.36 1.49
CA ARG A 5 13.10 -6.50 2.42
C ARG A 5 12.45 -6.27 3.79
N TYR A 6 12.44 -5.04 4.30
CA TYR A 6 11.81 -4.76 5.60
C TYR A 6 10.29 -4.74 5.56
N ILE A 7 9.67 -4.59 4.38
CA ILE A 7 8.21 -4.67 4.20
C ILE A 7 7.78 -6.12 4.05
N VAL A 8 8.63 -6.94 3.43
CA VAL A 8 8.37 -8.37 3.14
C VAL A 8 9.13 -9.30 4.09
N TRP A 9 9.43 -8.85 5.31
CA TRP A 9 10.29 -9.58 6.25
C TRP A 9 9.81 -11.01 6.57
N SER A 10 8.51 -11.27 6.40
CA SER A 10 7.88 -12.58 6.60
C SER A 10 7.91 -13.50 5.37
N THR A 11 8.40 -13.03 4.23
CA THR A 11 8.37 -13.74 2.94
C THR A 11 9.75 -13.71 2.28
N ASP A 12 10.42 -14.87 2.20
CA ASP A 12 11.73 -15.03 1.56
C ASP A 12 11.73 -14.87 0.02
N ARG A 13 10.54 -14.79 -0.60
CA ARG A 13 10.37 -14.64 -2.05
C ARG A 13 10.32 -13.18 -2.47
N GLU A 14 11.05 -12.85 -3.53
CA GLU A 14 10.87 -11.58 -4.27
C GLU A 14 9.41 -11.49 -4.73
N ILE A 15 8.69 -10.47 -4.25
CA ILE A 15 7.30 -10.25 -4.65
C ILE A 15 7.26 -9.77 -6.09
N ASP A 16 6.49 -10.47 -6.90
CA ASP A 16 6.24 -10.09 -8.27
C ASP A 16 5.13 -9.03 -8.31
N LEU A 17 5.51 -7.79 -8.60
CA LEU A 17 4.57 -6.68 -8.75
C LEU A 17 3.80 -6.71 -10.08
N SER A 18 4.10 -7.67 -10.96
CA SER A 18 3.30 -7.91 -12.16
C SER A 18 2.05 -8.74 -11.89
N ASP A 19 2.04 -9.51 -10.79
CA ASP A 19 0.87 -10.24 -10.33
C ASP A 19 -0.08 -9.30 -9.55
N PRO A 20 -1.32 -9.08 -10.01
CA PRO A 20 -2.27 -8.18 -9.35
C PRO A 20 -2.54 -8.52 -7.88
N TRP A 21 -2.52 -9.81 -7.52
CA TRP A 21 -2.77 -10.24 -6.15
C TRP A 21 -1.61 -9.88 -5.22
N GLN A 22 -0.38 -10.20 -5.65
CA GLN A 22 0.85 -9.83 -4.94
C GLN A 22 1.04 -8.32 -4.84
N ARG A 23 0.70 -7.57 -5.89
CA ARG A 23 0.75 -6.10 -5.89
C ARG A 23 -0.22 -5.51 -4.88
N LYS A 24 -1.47 -6.00 -4.84
CA LYS A 24 -2.49 -5.56 -3.87
C LYS A 24 -2.05 -5.83 -2.43
N TRP A 25 -1.52 -7.03 -2.18
CA TRP A 25 -0.96 -7.38 -0.87
C TRP A 25 0.24 -6.50 -0.49
N TYR A 26 1.16 -6.23 -1.43
CA TYR A 26 2.31 -5.37 -1.20
C TYR A 26 1.88 -3.94 -0.83
N ILE A 27 0.91 -3.37 -1.55
CA ILE A 27 0.37 -2.04 -1.23
C ILE A 27 -0.25 -2.05 0.17
N GLN A 28 -0.98 -3.10 0.55
CA GLN A 28 -1.52 -3.24 1.90
C GLN A 28 -0.42 -3.20 2.98
N GLN A 29 0.69 -3.90 2.75
CA GLN A 29 1.83 -3.89 3.68
C GLN A 29 2.52 -2.52 3.74
N VAL A 30 2.72 -1.87 2.59
CA VAL A 30 3.35 -0.53 2.54
C VAL A 30 2.47 0.50 3.24
N LEU A 31 1.14 0.46 3.07
CA LEU A 31 0.22 1.39 3.73
C LEU A 31 0.11 1.17 5.24
N SER A 32 0.36 -0.06 5.72
CA SER A 32 0.26 -0.41 7.14
C SER A 32 1.57 -0.28 7.90
N TYR A 33 2.69 -0.64 7.26
CA TYR A 33 4.01 -0.79 7.90
C TYR A 33 5.16 -0.16 7.12
N GLY A 34 4.89 0.38 5.93
CA GLY A 34 5.90 1.04 5.10
C GLY A 34 6.31 2.40 5.67
N ARG A 35 7.46 2.89 5.20
CA ARG A 35 7.91 4.24 5.54
C ARG A 35 7.23 5.24 4.61
N ALA A 36 7.21 6.52 5.01
CA ALA A 36 6.67 7.59 4.17
C ALA A 36 7.30 7.62 2.76
N GLU A 37 8.61 7.34 2.66
CA GLU A 37 9.34 7.26 1.38
C GLU A 37 8.86 6.10 0.48
N ASP A 38 8.33 5.03 1.06
CA ASP A 38 7.83 3.88 0.31
C ASP A 38 6.44 4.17 -0.23
N VAL A 39 5.59 4.77 0.61
CA VAL A 39 4.26 5.25 0.21
C VAL A 39 4.40 6.28 -0.92
N ALA A 40 5.35 7.22 -0.81
CA ALA A 40 5.57 8.25 -1.83
C ALA A 40 5.95 7.71 -3.21
N GLN A 41 6.52 6.49 -3.28
CA GLN A 41 6.87 5.83 -4.53
C GLN A 41 5.73 5.02 -5.15
N LEU A 42 4.62 4.83 -4.43
CA LEU A 42 3.44 4.16 -4.95
C LEU A 42 2.61 5.06 -5.86
N ASP A 43 1.81 4.44 -6.73
CA ASP A 43 0.84 5.16 -7.53
C ASP A 43 -0.39 5.51 -6.68
N TRP A 44 -0.51 6.79 -6.34
CA TRP A 44 -1.60 7.33 -5.52
C TRP A 44 -2.99 7.13 -6.16
N LYS A 45 -3.08 7.11 -7.49
CA LYS A 45 -4.37 6.86 -8.18
C LYS A 45 -4.78 5.41 -8.03
N GLU A 46 -3.82 4.50 -8.17
CA GLU A 46 -4.05 3.07 -7.95
C GLU A 46 -4.47 2.80 -6.51
N ILE A 47 -3.70 3.32 -5.53
CA ILE A 47 -4.02 3.17 -4.10
C ILE A 47 -5.45 3.58 -3.83
N ARG A 48 -5.86 4.76 -4.30
CA ARG A 48 -7.21 5.27 -4.06
C ARG A 48 -8.30 4.36 -4.63
N SER A 49 -8.07 3.80 -5.82
CA SER A 49 -9.04 2.88 -6.44
C SER A 49 -9.16 1.57 -5.68
N ILE A 50 -8.06 1.04 -5.13
CA ILE A 50 -8.06 -0.26 -4.45
C ILE A 50 -8.27 -0.15 -2.94
N LEU A 51 -8.11 1.03 -2.33
CA LEU A 51 -8.29 1.31 -0.90
C LEU A 51 -9.59 0.73 -0.31
N PRO A 52 -10.78 0.89 -0.94
CA PRO A 52 -12.02 0.28 -0.42
C PRO A 52 -11.98 -1.25 -0.45
N GLU A 53 -11.14 -1.87 -1.27
CA GLU A 53 -11.01 -3.32 -1.37
C GLU A 53 -9.84 -3.92 -0.56
N LEU A 54 -8.97 -3.08 0.02
CA LEU A 54 -7.85 -3.55 0.83
C LEU A 54 -8.32 -3.99 2.22
N GLN A 55 -7.73 -5.04 2.77
CA GLN A 55 -8.02 -5.45 4.16
C GLN A 55 -7.05 -4.74 5.12
N LEU A 56 -7.27 -3.45 5.32
CA LEU A 56 -6.48 -2.64 6.26
C LEU A 56 -7.13 -2.61 7.65
N PRO A 57 -6.32 -2.46 8.72
CA PRO A 57 -6.85 -2.06 10.02
C PRO A 57 -7.69 -0.79 9.89
N GLN A 58 -8.78 -0.70 10.67
CA GLN A 58 -9.79 0.35 10.50
C GLN A 58 -9.18 1.76 10.65
N GLU A 59 -8.25 1.93 11.58
CA GLU A 59 -7.58 3.21 11.84
C GLU A 59 -6.70 3.62 10.66
N VAL A 60 -5.98 2.66 10.06
CA VAL A 60 -5.11 2.89 8.90
C VAL A 60 -5.95 3.22 7.67
N ARG A 61 -7.03 2.49 7.43
CA ARG A 61 -7.99 2.80 6.35
C ARG A 61 -8.50 4.22 6.48
N ARG A 62 -9.01 4.59 7.66
CA ARG A 62 -9.60 5.90 7.90
C ARG A 62 -8.59 7.03 7.68
N LEU A 63 -7.35 6.86 8.14
CA LEU A 63 -6.26 7.81 7.90
C LEU A 63 -6.08 8.11 6.40
N TRP A 64 -6.06 7.07 5.57
CA TRP A 64 -5.89 7.23 4.12
C TRP A 64 -7.13 7.79 3.44
N GLU A 65 -8.33 7.37 3.85
CA GLU A 65 -9.59 7.93 3.36
C GLU A 65 -9.67 9.43 3.64
N ASP A 66 -9.40 9.85 4.87
CA ASP A 66 -9.37 11.25 5.29
C ASP A 66 -8.31 12.05 4.49
N TYR A 67 -7.13 11.46 4.25
CA TYR A 67 -6.07 12.08 3.44
C TYR A 67 -6.51 12.31 1.99
N PHE A 68 -7.11 11.30 1.35
CA PHE A 68 -7.58 11.42 -0.03
C PHE A 68 -8.74 12.40 -0.16
N GLU A 69 -9.68 12.41 0.80
CA GLU A 69 -10.77 13.37 0.85
C GLU A 69 -10.26 14.81 1.01
N TYR A 70 -9.26 15.03 1.87
CA TYR A 70 -8.65 16.35 2.05
C TYR A 70 -7.86 16.81 0.82
N SER A 71 -7.15 15.89 0.15
CA SER A 71 -6.32 16.21 -1.03
C SER A 71 -7.11 16.63 -2.28
N GLU A 72 -8.43 16.40 -2.30
CA GLU A 72 -9.32 16.80 -3.39
C GLU A 72 -9.98 18.17 -3.18
N LYS A 73 -9.79 18.80 -2.02
CA LYS A 73 -10.22 20.17 -1.75
C LYS A 73 -9.14 21.19 -2.13
#